data_AF-A0A6B9Z8X6-F1
#
_entry.id   AF-A0A6B9Z8X6-F1
#
_cell.length_a   1.000
_cell.length_b   1.000
_cell.length_c   1.000
_cell.angle_alpha   90.00
_cell.angle_beta   90.00
_cell.angle_gamma   90.00
#
_symmetry.space_group_name_H-M   'P 1'
#
loop_
_entity.id
_entity.type
_entity.pdbx_description
1 polymer ?
#
loop_
_entity_poly.entity_id
_entity_poly.type
_entity_poly.pdbx_seq_one_letter_code
_entity_poly.pdbx_strand_id
1 'polypeptide(L)' 'MIQVTYTYKNREFLQLEDSFMNQLVQLGVRQMHALLEPLSDSLVNENGKIRINLDQHPKIELEGFSNPVKDQIEMVLRGE' A
#
# COMPACT_ATOMS: atom_id res chain seq x y z
N MET A 1 9.53 -8.42 -0.59
CA MET A 1 8.22 -8.57 0.10
C MET A 1 7.72 -7.18 0.41
N ILE A 2 6.61 -6.77 -0.18
CA ILE A 2 6.14 -5.38 -0.11
C ILE A 2 5.45 -5.14 1.23
N GLN A 3 5.81 -4.06 1.91
CA GLN A 3 5.15 -3.67 3.15
C GLN A 3 4.03 -2.68 2.86
N VAL A 4 2.81 -2.98 3.29
CA VAL A 4 1.68 -2.03 3.22
C VAL A 4 1.38 -1.54 4.64
N THR A 5 1.41 -0.23 4.85
CA THR A 5 1.10 0.41 6.14
C THR A 5 0.07 1.51 5.99
N TYR A 6 -0.56 1.87 7.10
CA TYR A 6 -1.54 2.94 7.14
C TYR A 6 -1.04 4.07 8.01
N THR A 7 -1.36 5.29 7.63
CA THR A 7 -1.13 6.48 8.44
C THR A 7 -2.45 7.13 8.79
N TYR A 8 -2.66 7.42 10.08
CA TYR A 8 -3.84 8.10 10.60
C TYR A 8 -3.43 8.98 11.78
N LYS A 9 -3.84 10.24 11.80
CA LYS A 9 -3.45 11.25 12.80
C LYS A 9 -1.92 11.32 12.99
N ASN A 10 -1.17 11.30 11.88
CA ASN A 10 0.31 11.28 11.86
C ASN A 10 0.96 10.10 12.59
N ARG A 11 0.23 8.99 12.79
CA ARG A 11 0.78 7.75 13.34
C ARG A 11 0.71 6.65 12.29
N GLU A 12 1.77 5.86 12.21
CA GLU A 12 1.84 4.72 11.31
C GLU A 12 1.42 3.44 12.03
N PHE A 13 0.60 2.64 11.35
CA PHE A 13 0.01 1.42 11.88
C PHE A 13 0.21 0.26 10.90
N LEU A 14 0.68 -0.85 11.45
CA LEU A 14 0.61 -2.18 10.83
C LEU A 14 -0.71 -2.87 11.18
N GLN A 15 -1.26 -2.56 12.36
CA GLN A 15 -2.50 -3.08 12.89
C GLN A 15 -3.12 -2.01 13.80
N LEU A 16 -4.44 -1.81 13.72
CA LEU A 16 -5.17 -0.89 14.58
C LEU A 16 -5.82 -1.66 15.75
N GLU A 17 -5.91 -1.04 16.93
CA GLU A 17 -6.54 -1.65 18.11
C GLU A 17 -8.07 -1.66 18.02
N ASP A 18 -8.66 -0.69 17.31
CA ASP A 18 -10.10 -0.62 17.04
C ASP A 18 -10.50 -1.71 16.03
N SER A 19 -11.46 -2.56 16.39
CA SER A 19 -11.82 -3.74 15.61
C SER A 19 -12.39 -3.40 14.23
N PHE A 20 -13.14 -2.31 14.08
CA PHE A 20 -13.73 -1.92 12.81
C PHE A 20 -12.69 -1.32 11.86
N MET A 21 -11.90 -0.37 12.36
CA MET A 21 -10.83 0.25 11.55
C MET A 21 -9.76 -0.77 11.18
N ASN A 22 -9.44 -1.70 12.07
CA ASN A 22 -8.51 -2.78 11.75
C ASN A 22 -9.05 -3.71 10.66
N GLN A 23 -10.36 -4.01 10.65
CA GLN A 23 -10.98 -4.78 9.58
C GLN A 23 -10.90 -4.07 8.23
N LEU A 24 -11.16 -2.76 8.19
CA LEU A 24 -11.01 -1.95 6.97
C LEU A 24 -9.57 -1.94 6.47
N VAL A 25 -8.61 -1.76 7.37
CA VAL A 25 -7.18 -1.84 7.07
C VAL A 25 -6.80 -3.21 6.49
N GLN A 26 -7.24 -4.30 7.12
CA GLN A 26 -6.95 -5.65 6.64
C GLN A 26 -7.58 -5.94 5.27
N LEU A 27 -8.78 -5.43 5.02
CA LEU A 27 -9.41 -5.51 3.71
C LEU A 27 -8.61 -4.74 2.65
N GLY A 28 -8.19 -3.51 2.97
CA GLY A 28 -7.38 -2.69 2.08
C GLY A 28 -6.03 -3.33 1.75
N VAL A 29 -5.37 -3.97 2.72
CA VAL A 29 -4.11 -4.70 2.48
C VAL A 29 -4.33 -5.84 1.50
N ARG A 30 -5.38 -6.64 1.69
CA ARG A 30 -5.71 -7.74 0.78
C ARG A 30 -6.03 -7.25 -0.62
N GLN A 31 -6.81 -6.17 -0.74
CA GLN A 31 -7.12 -5.57 -2.03
C GLN A 31 -5.87 -5.05 -2.74
N MET A 32 -4.98 -4.37 -2.02
CA MET A 32 -3.69 -3.93 -2.57
C MET A 32 -2.84 -5.10 -3.05
N HIS A 33 -2.75 -6.19 -2.28
CA HIS A 33 -2.02 -7.37 -2.73
C HIS A 33 -2.66 -8.01 -3.96
N ALA A 34 -3.99 -8.08 -4.05
CA ALA A 34 -4.68 -8.61 -5.22
C ALA A 34 -4.47 -7.73 -6.46
N LEU A 35 -4.52 -6.40 -6.31
CA LEU A 35 -4.25 -5.47 -7.40
C LEU A 35 -2.83 -5.60 -7.92
N LEU A 36 -1.85 -5.79 -7.03
CA LEU A 36 -0.43 -5.86 -7.37
C LEU A 36 0.07 -7.28 -7.68
N GLU A 37 -0.77 -8.30 -7.58
CA GLU A 37 -0.42 -9.69 -7.94
C GLU A 37 0.19 -9.83 -9.34
N PRO A 38 -0.31 -9.14 -10.40
CA PRO A 38 0.30 -9.18 -11.73
C PRO A 38 1.73 -8.63 -11.79
N LEU A 39 2.14 -7.81 -10.82
CA LEU A 39 3.47 -7.20 -10.72
C LEU A 39 4.39 -7.97 -9.76
N SER A 40 3.96 -9.13 -9.25
CA SER A 40 4.68 -9.90 -8.22
C SER A 40 6.15 -10.15 -8.56
N ASP A 41 6.48 -10.52 -9.80
CA ASP A 41 7.86 -10.76 -10.26
C ASP A 41 8.73 -9.48 -10.17
N SER A 42 8.19 -8.34 -10.58
CA SER A 42 8.87 -7.03 -10.46
C SER A 42 9.09 -6.68 -8.99
N LEU A 43 8.12 -6.98 -8.14
CA LEU A 43 8.11 -6.58 -6.72
C LEU A 43 8.96 -7.48 -5.82
N VAL A 44 9.33 -8.68 -6.26
CA VAL A 44 10.21 -9.60 -5.52
C VAL A 44 11.60 -9.00 -5.29
N ASN A 45 12.10 -8.22 -6.25
CA ASN A 45 13.43 -7.61 -6.20
C ASN A 45 13.44 -6.23 -5.52
N GLU A 46 12.28 -5.74 -5.11
CA GLU A 46 12.12 -4.42 -4.51
C GLU A 46 12.03 -4.50 -2.98
N ASN A 47 12.58 -3.48 -2.33
CA ASN A 47 12.46 -3.28 -0.88
C ASN A 47 11.58 -2.05 -0.59
N GLY A 48 10.41 -2.02 -1.25
CA GLY A 48 9.50 -0.90 -1.20
C GLY A 48 8.38 -1.04 -0.17
N LYS A 49 7.86 0.11 0.22
CA LYS A 49 6.78 0.28 1.19
C LYS A 49 5.69 1.17 0.61
N ILE A 50 4.46 0.70 0.70
CA ILE A 50 3.26 1.44 0.31
C ILE A 50 2.63 1.98 1.59
N ARG A 51 2.51 3.30 1.70
CA ARG A 51 1.77 3.93 2.81
C ARG A 51 0.45 4.48 2.33
N ILE A 52 -0.62 4.13 3.02
CA ILE A 52 -1.96 4.64 2.76
C ILE A 52 -2.31 5.64 3.85
N ASN A 53 -2.49 6.90 3.50
CA ASN A 53 -2.95 7.94 4.41
C ASN A 53 -4.49 7.93 4.48
N LEU A 54 -5.04 7.80 5.69
CA LEU A 54 -6.47 7.77 5.99
C LEU A 54 -6.99 9.07 6.62
N ASP A 55 -6.16 10.12 6.69
CA ASP A 55 -6.56 11.44 7.17
C ASP A 55 -7.40 12.20 6.11
N GLN A 56 -7.66 13.49 6.34
CA GLN A 56 -8.55 14.33 5.51
C GLN A 56 -8.14 14.44 4.02
N HIS A 57 -6.90 14.09 3.68
CA HIS A 57 -6.42 14.00 2.30
C HIS A 57 -5.87 12.60 2.04
N PRO A 58 -6.75 11.64 1.69
CA PRO A 58 -6.31 10.28 1.42
C PRO A 58 -5.32 10.26 0.26
N LYS A 59 -4.18 9.60 0.47
CA LYS A 59 -3.15 9.43 -0.55
C LYS A 59 -2.40 8.13 -0.35
N ILE A 60 -1.86 7.61 -1.45
CA ILE A 60 -0.95 6.47 -1.45
C ILE A 60 0.46 7.00 -1.72
N GLU A 61 1.41 6.64 -0.86
CA GLU A 61 2.82 6.98 -1.00
C GLU A 61 3.61 5.71 -1.28
N LEU A 62 4.49 5.78 -2.28
CA LEU A 62 5.37 4.68 -2.69
C LEU A 62 6.80 5.05 -2.30
N GLU A 63 7.39 4.29 -1.37
CA GLU A 63 8.72 4.54 -0.83
C GLU A 63 9.65 3.36 -1.06
N GLY A 64 10.93 3.62 -1.36
CA GLY A 64 11.93 2.57 -1.50
C GLY A 64 11.79 1.70 -2.76
N PHE A 65 10.84 2.00 -3.64
CA PHE A 65 10.73 1.39 -4.97
C PHE A 65 11.63 2.10 -5.98
N SER A 66 12.18 1.33 -6.93
CA SER A 66 12.78 1.91 -8.13
C SER A 66 11.74 2.64 -8.99
N ASN A 67 12.17 3.64 -9.78
CA ASN A 67 11.25 4.43 -10.63
C ASN A 67 10.42 3.55 -11.59
N PRO A 68 11.00 2.55 -12.30
CA PRO A 68 10.21 1.71 -13.21
C PRO A 68 9.11 0.93 -12.50
N VAL A 69 9.39 0.40 -11.29
CA VAL A 69 8.38 -0.33 -10.52
C VAL A 69 7.35 0.61 -9.92
N LYS A 70 7.77 1.80 -9.49
CA LYS A 70 6.85 2.84 -9.03
C LYS A 70 5.83 3.22 -10.11
N ASP A 71 6.28 3.43 -11.34
CA ASP A 71 5.41 3.76 -12.47
C ASP A 71 4.41 2.62 -12.76
N GLN A 72 4.87 1.36 -12.71
CA GLN A 72 4.00 0.18 -12.86
C GLN A 72 2.92 0.10 -11.76
N ILE A 73 3.31 0.32 -10.50
CA ILE A 73 2.35 0.34 -9.39
C ILE A 73 1.32 1.45 -9.61
N GLU A 74 1.75 2.65 -10.00
CA GLU A 74 0.84 3.77 -10.25
C GLU A 74 -0.14 3.49 -11.39
N MET A 75 0.30 2.87 -12.49
CA MET A 75 -0.57 2.45 -13.60
C MET A 75 -1.63 1.45 -13.12
N VAL A 76 -1.24 0.42 -12.39
CA VAL A 76 -2.17 -0.59 -11.85
C VAL A 76 -3.20 0.05 -10.91
N LEU A 77 -2.79 0.98 -10.06
CA LEU A 77 -3.70 1.70 -9.16
C LEU A 77 -4.66 2.64 -9.91
N ARG A 78 -4.32 3.08 -11.12
CA ARG A 78 -5.19 3.84 -12.03
C ARG A 78 -6.10 2.95 -12.88
N GLY A 79 -5.86 1.64 -12.89
CA GLY A 79 -6.60 0.67 -13.72
C GLY A 79 -6.13 0.64 -15.18
N GLU A 80 -4.87 1.02 -15.43
CA GLU A 80 -4.22 0.98 -16.75
C GLU A 80 -3.51 -0.35 -17.03
#